data_AF-A0A818PDS5-F1
#
_entry.id   AF-A0A818PDS5-F1
#
_cell.length_a   1.000
_cell.length_b   1.000
_cell.length_c   1.000
_cell.angle_alpha   90.00
_cell.angle_beta   90.00
_cell.angle_gamma   90.00
#
_symmetry.space_group_name_H-M   'P 1'
#
loop_
_entity.id
_entity.type
_entity.pdbx_description
1 polymer ?
#
loop_
_entity_poly.entity_id
_entity_poly.type
_entity_poly.pdbx_seq_one_letter_code
_entity_poly.pdbx_strand_id
1 'polypeptide(L)'
;MNNNEISLPTTKIDDNLTLTTNISSSTKLHTYIPKDLFSCLICYESFGVDQQQLVALKCGHMFCATCIHQWFTTNKVCPTCRKRCWLKDILYIDISSCIVAYGKRKIDNLSTERDRLNYDINTLKDSIKKTREYVRKTENRLKFKQRFLHRLRYICKRKHHR
;
A
#
# COMPACT_ATOMS: atom_id res chain seq x y z
N MET A 1 -22.66 -30.66 -8.76
CA MET A 1 -21.65 -29.93 -9.57
C MET A 1 -21.28 -28.68 -8.79
N ASN A 2 -19.98 -28.48 -8.63
CA ASN A 2 -19.33 -27.83 -7.51
C ASN A 2 -19.57 -26.30 -7.48
N ASN A 3 -20.17 -25.80 -6.40
CA ASN A 3 -20.30 -24.38 -6.13
C ASN A 3 -19.03 -23.90 -5.42
N ASN A 4 -18.04 -23.46 -6.19
CA ASN A 4 -16.86 -22.79 -5.65
C ASN A 4 -17.20 -21.31 -5.41
N GLU A 5 -17.65 -21.01 -4.20
CA GLU A 5 -17.66 -19.66 -3.65
C GLU A 5 -16.20 -19.19 -3.51
N ILE A 6 -15.81 -18.22 -4.32
CA ILE A 6 -14.54 -17.50 -4.16
C ILE A 6 -14.76 -16.50 -3.03
N SER A 7 -14.38 -16.87 -1.82
CA SER A 7 -14.29 -15.97 -0.68
C SER A 7 -13.13 -14.98 -0.90
N LEU A 8 -13.45 -13.72 -1.20
CA LEU A 8 -12.47 -12.63 -1.13
C LEU A 8 -12.05 -12.43 0.35
N PRO A 9 -10.76 -12.20 0.64
CA PRO A 9 -10.34 -11.77 1.96
C PRO A 9 -10.90 -10.37 2.21
N THR A 10 -11.97 -10.26 2.98
CA THR A 10 -12.48 -8.99 3.48
C THR A 10 -11.64 -8.59 4.68
N THR A 11 -10.58 -7.81 4.45
CA THR A 11 -9.97 -7.04 5.53
C THR A 11 -11.00 -6.00 5.95
N LYS A 12 -11.68 -6.26 7.08
CA LYS A 12 -12.48 -5.26 7.77
C LYS A 12 -11.53 -4.11 8.12
N ILE A 13 -11.65 -3.00 7.39
CA ILE A 13 -11.05 -1.73 7.77
C ILE A 13 -12.07 -1.11 8.69
N ASP A 14 -11.78 -1.11 9.98
CA ASP A 14 -12.62 -0.46 10.97
C ASP A 14 -12.45 1.07 10.80
N ASP A 15 -13.49 1.73 10.29
CA ASP A 15 -13.55 3.16 9.90
C ASP A 15 -13.47 4.16 11.08
N ASN A 16 -12.79 3.82 12.17
CA ASN A 16 -12.58 4.72 13.31
C ASN A 16 -11.11 4.79 13.71
N LEU A 17 -10.29 5.39 12.85
CA LEU A 17 -9.03 6.02 13.30
C LEU A 17 -9.27 7.53 13.39
N THR A 18 -9.99 7.93 14.43
CA THR A 18 -10.00 9.32 14.89
C THR A 18 -8.54 9.69 15.18
N LEU A 19 -7.99 10.66 14.46
CA LEU A 19 -6.72 11.32 14.79
C LEU A 19 -6.92 12.11 16.09
N THR A 20 -7.08 11.41 17.21
CA THR A 20 -6.97 12.01 18.53
C THR A 20 -5.48 12.11 18.85
N THR A 21 -5.02 13.35 18.91
CA THR A 21 -3.73 13.74 19.44
C THR A 21 -3.59 13.23 20.88
N ASN A 22 -2.94 12.08 21.05
CA ASN A 22 -2.38 11.63 22.32
C ASN A 22 -1.04 10.94 22.05
N ILE A 23 0.02 11.74 22.09
CA ILE A 23 1.41 11.29 22.02
C ILE A 23 1.77 10.76 23.42
N SER A 24 1.29 9.56 23.72
CA SER A 24 1.60 8.86 24.97
C SER A 24 1.19 7.40 24.86
N SER A 25 1.93 6.64 24.05
CA SER A 25 2.26 5.21 24.22
C SER A 25 2.91 4.68 22.94
N SER A 26 4.24 4.62 22.97
CA SER A 26 5.07 3.92 21.98
C SER A 26 4.62 2.46 21.87
N THR A 27 4.29 1.99 20.66
CA THR A 27 4.43 0.58 20.21
C THR A 27 3.81 0.31 18.83
N LYS A 28 2.94 1.15 18.28
CA LYS A 28 2.25 0.86 16.99
C LYS A 28 2.65 1.71 15.77
N LEU A 29 3.48 2.75 15.92
CA LEU A 29 3.97 3.54 14.77
C LEU A 29 5.22 2.95 14.09
N HIS A 30 5.84 1.93 14.68
CA HIS A 30 7.21 1.53 14.33
C HIS A 30 7.32 0.64 13.07
N THR A 31 6.21 0.06 12.59
CA THR A 31 6.23 -0.94 11.51
C THR A 31 6.30 -0.37 10.09
N TYR A 32 6.30 0.95 9.91
CA TYR A 32 6.15 1.57 8.58
C TYR A 32 7.32 2.47 8.15
N ILE A 33 8.38 2.57 8.95
CA ILE A 33 9.60 3.27 8.54
C ILE A 33 10.44 2.28 7.72
N PRO A 34 10.81 2.60 6.47
CA PRO A 34 11.68 1.74 5.67
C PRO A 34 13.00 1.53 6.40
N LYS A 35 13.34 0.28 6.70
CA LYS A 35 14.58 -0.10 7.41
C LYS A 35 15.82 0.43 6.70
N ASP A 36 15.79 0.55 5.38
CA ASP A 36 16.93 1.00 4.59
C ASP A 36 17.18 2.51 4.68
N LEU A 37 16.18 3.29 5.10
CA LEU A 37 16.25 4.75 5.09
C LEU A 37 16.69 5.34 6.44
N PHE A 38 16.50 4.59 7.53
CA PHE A 38 16.77 5.04 8.89
C PHE A 38 17.32 3.91 9.77
N SER A 39 18.41 3.26 9.35
CA SER A 39 19.10 2.23 10.15
C SER A 39 20.58 2.52 10.36
N CYS A 40 21.14 1.96 11.44
CA CYS A 40 22.56 2.06 11.74
C CYS A 40 23.37 1.10 10.86
N LEU A 41 24.46 1.60 10.26
CA LEU A 41 25.35 0.77 9.41
C LEU A 41 26.25 -0.21 10.19
N ILE A 42 26.18 -0.24 11.52
CA ILE A 42 26.95 -1.17 12.37
C ILE A 42 26.06 -2.30 12.88
N CYS A 43 24.94 -1.97 13.54
CA CYS A 43 24.02 -2.96 14.10
C CYS A 43 22.82 -3.28 13.22
N TYR A 44 22.59 -2.53 12.14
CA TYR A 44 21.44 -2.66 11.22
C TYR A 44 20.06 -2.42 11.86
N GLU A 45 20.02 -1.93 13.10
CA GLU A 45 18.77 -1.57 13.78
C GLU A 45 18.27 -0.20 13.32
N SER A 46 16.94 -0.08 13.28
CA SER A 46 16.26 1.17 12.91
C SER A 46 16.35 2.22 14.03
N PHE A 47 16.50 3.48 13.64
CA PHE A 47 16.45 4.60 14.59
C PHE A 47 15.03 4.78 15.10
N GLY A 48 14.86 4.89 16.42
CA GLY A 48 13.55 5.14 17.06
C GLY A 48 12.79 3.91 17.56
N VAL A 49 13.28 2.67 17.37
CA VAL A 49 12.66 1.45 17.95
C VAL A 49 12.77 1.48 19.47
N ASP A 50 13.97 1.78 19.97
CA ASP A 50 14.37 1.57 21.36
C ASP A 50 15.15 2.76 21.92
N GLN A 51 14.74 4.00 21.58
CA GLN A 51 15.44 5.23 21.99
C GLN A 51 16.92 5.30 21.52
N GLN A 52 17.31 4.46 20.55
CA GLN A 52 18.64 4.56 19.95
C GLN A 52 18.78 5.90 19.24
N GLN A 53 19.50 6.81 19.88
CA GLN A 53 19.75 8.14 19.37
C GLN A 53 20.60 8.03 18.10
N LEU A 54 20.11 8.68 17.04
CA LEU A 54 20.82 8.78 15.79
C LEU A 54 21.89 9.87 15.90
N VAL A 55 23.09 9.54 15.42
CA VAL A 55 24.20 10.48 15.39
C VAL A 55 24.87 10.50 14.04
N ALA A 56 25.37 11.66 13.63
CA ALA A 56 26.24 11.81 12.47
C ALA A 56 27.66 12.22 12.89
N LEU A 57 28.63 11.74 12.12
CA LEU A 57 29.99 12.26 12.16
C LEU A 57 30.13 13.45 11.20
N LYS A 58 31.17 14.27 11.39
CA LYS A 58 31.53 15.37 10.46
C LYS A 58 31.65 14.95 8.99
N CYS A 59 31.93 13.69 8.72
CA CYS A 59 31.99 13.16 7.36
C CYS A 59 30.62 12.88 6.73
N GLY A 60 29.51 13.08 7.47
CA GLY A 60 28.14 12.87 7.02
C GLY A 60 27.58 11.45 7.21
N HIS A 61 28.38 10.50 7.70
CA HIS A 61 27.91 9.13 7.94
C HIS A 61 27.19 9.02 9.28
N MET A 62 26.14 8.21 9.31
CA MET A 62 25.15 8.15 10.37
C MET A 62 25.15 6.78 11.06
N PHE A 63 25.06 6.77 12.38
CA PHE A 63 25.12 5.57 13.22
C PHE A 63 24.22 5.71 14.46
N CYS A 64 24.03 4.60 15.17
CA CYS A 64 23.44 4.64 16.50
C CYS A 64 24.49 5.15 17.50
N ALA A 65 24.08 5.93 18.50
CA ALA A 65 24.99 6.52 19.48
C ALA A 65 25.83 5.45 20.19
N THR A 66 25.20 4.37 20.67
CA THR A 66 25.90 3.28 21.37
C THR A 66 26.96 2.63 20.48
N CYS A 67 26.62 2.33 19.23
CA CYS A 67 27.50 1.74 18.23
C CYS A 67 28.75 2.58 17.98
N ILE A 68 28.58 3.89 17.78
CA ILE A 68 29.70 4.76 17.43
C ILE A 68 30.57 5.08 18.64
N HIS A 69 29.98 5.18 19.84
CA HIS A 69 30.72 5.34 21.09
C HIS A 69 31.61 4.11 21.34
N GLN A 70 31.06 2.90 21.19
CA GLN A 70 31.83 1.66 21.32
C GLN A 70 32.94 1.59 20.27
N TRP A 71 32.66 1.94 19.01
CA TRP A 71 33.67 1.95 17.95
C TRP A 71 34.85 2.89 18.29
N PHE A 72 34.57 4.06 18.86
CA PHE A 72 35.60 5.03 19.21
C PHE A 72 36.46 4.68 20.42
N THR A 73 36.17 3.60 21.13
CA THR A 73 37.05 3.08 22.19
C THR A 73 38.37 2.56 21.62
N THR A 74 38.32 1.90 20.45
CA THR A 74 39.47 1.25 19.80
C THR A 74 39.89 1.93 18.50
N ASN A 75 39.00 2.68 17.85
CA ASN A 75 39.25 3.30 16.55
C ASN A 75 39.08 4.83 16.60
N LYS A 76 39.81 5.58 15.79
CA LYS A 76 39.67 7.05 15.65
C LYS A 76 39.32 7.47 14.21
N VAL A 77 38.58 6.60 13.54
CA VAL A 77 38.19 6.75 12.13
C VAL A 77 36.72 6.38 11.94
N CYS A 78 36.08 6.98 10.94
CA CYS A 78 34.72 6.62 10.53
C CYS A 78 34.65 5.14 10.07
N PRO A 79 33.69 4.33 10.57
CA PRO A 79 33.48 2.95 10.11
C PRO A 79 33.25 2.83 8.59
N THR A 80 32.61 3.82 7.97
CA THR A 80 32.24 3.78 6.54
C THR A 80 33.33 4.31 5.63
N CYS A 81 33.84 5.52 5.87
CA CYS A 81 34.79 6.17 4.95
C CYS A 81 36.22 6.32 5.47
N ARG A 82 36.51 5.81 6.69
CA ARG A 82 37.83 5.81 7.32
C ARG A 82 38.49 7.18 7.54
N LYS A 83 37.76 8.28 7.30
CA LYS A 83 38.22 9.63 7.65
C LYS A 83 38.41 9.73 9.17
N ARG A 84 39.41 10.49 9.63
CA ARG A 84 39.66 10.71 11.06
C ARG A 84 38.46 11.40 11.70
N CYS A 85 37.99 10.85 12.81
CA CYS A 85 36.83 11.36 13.56
C CYS A 85 37.06 11.15 15.06
N TRP A 86 36.59 12.09 15.87
CA TRP A 86 36.74 12.08 17.32
C TRP A 86 35.37 12.10 18.00
N LEU A 87 35.30 11.71 19.28
CA LEU A 87 34.05 11.74 20.06
C LEU A 87 33.36 13.11 20.08
N LYS A 88 34.14 14.19 20.10
CA LYS A 88 33.65 15.58 20.01
C LYS A 88 33.03 15.95 18.66
N ASP A 89 33.22 15.11 17.63
CA ASP A 89 32.71 15.32 16.28
C ASP A 89 31.35 14.62 16.06
N ILE A 90 30.78 14.03 17.11
CA ILE A 90 29.46 13.39 17.10
C ILE A 90 28.38 14.46 17.21
N LEU A 91 27.47 14.48 16.25
CA LEU A 91 26.29 15.34 16.23
C LEU A 91 25.04 14.48 16.44
N TYR A 92 24.27 14.79 17.48
CA TYR A 92 22.98 14.13 17.71
C TYR A 92 21.92 14.73 16.79
N ILE A 93 21.22 13.86 16.06
CA ILE A 93 20.22 14.26 15.07
C ILE A 93 18.84 13.81 15.56
N ASP A 94 17.95 14.78 15.72
CA ASP A 94 16.53 14.51 15.87
C ASP A 94 15.88 14.36 14.48
N ILE A 95 15.36 13.16 14.21
CA ILE A 95 14.66 12.84 12.95
C ILE A 95 13.14 12.81 13.10
N SER A 96 12.59 13.20 14.26
CA SER A 96 11.15 13.20 14.52
C SER A 96 10.38 13.93 13.42
N SER A 97 10.83 15.14 13.07
CA SER A 97 10.25 15.94 11.98
C SER A 97 10.37 15.27 10.61
N CYS A 98 11.50 14.61 10.33
CA CYS A 98 11.73 13.91 9.07
C CYS A 98 10.84 12.68 8.93
N ILE A 99 10.66 11.91 10.01
CA ILE A 99 9.78 10.75 10.05
C ILE A 99 8.33 11.18 9.80
N VAL A 100 7.88 12.25 10.48
CA VAL A 100 6.53 12.80 10.29
C VAL A 100 6.34 13.27 8.85
N ALA A 101 7.31 14.01 8.28
CA ALA A 101 7.24 14.49 6.90
C ALA A 101 7.29 13.35 5.86
N TYR A 102 8.05 12.29 6.12
CA TYR A 102 8.05 11.09 5.28
C TYR A 102 6.70 10.38 5.33
N GLY A 103 6.19 10.13 6.55
CA GLY A 103 4.90 9.50 6.78
C GLY A 103 3.77 10.26 6.08
N LYS A 104 3.71 11.58 6.25
CA LYS A 104 2.73 12.44 5.58
C LYS A 104 2.79 12.32 4.06
N ARG A 105 3.97 12.49 3.46
CA ARG A 105 4.15 12.35 2.00
C ARG A 105 3.72 10.97 1.49
N LYS A 106 4.05 9.91 2.24
CA LYS A 106 3.67 8.54 1.87
C LYS A 106 2.15 8.35 1.92
N ILE A 107 1.48 8.92 2.93
CA ILE A 107 0.01 8.93 3.03
C ILE A 107 -0.61 9.71 1.87
N ASP A 108 -0.11 10.90 1.56
CA ASP A 108 -0.63 11.75 0.48
C ASP A 108 -0.52 11.03 -0.89
N ASN A 109 0.62 10.40 -1.16
CA ASN A 109 0.83 9.61 -2.37
C ASN A 109 -0.12 8.41 -2.45
N LEU A 110 -0.27 7.65 -1.37
CA LEU A 110 -1.19 6.51 -1.32
C LEU A 110 -2.66 6.94 -1.42
N SER A 111 -3.01 8.10 -0.85
CA SER A 111 -4.34 8.70 -0.98
C SER A 111 -4.63 9.00 -2.44
N THR A 112 -3.70 9.67 -3.12
CA THR A 112 -3.83 10.03 -4.53
C THR A 112 -4.02 8.80 -5.41
N GLU A 113 -3.25 7.73 -5.16
CA GLU A 113 -3.37 6.50 -5.92
C GLU A 113 -4.69 5.76 -5.66
N ARG A 114 -5.14 5.71 -4.39
CA ARG A 114 -6.46 5.18 -4.03
C ARG A 114 -7.58 5.92 -4.76
N ASP A 115 -7.51 7.24 -4.85
CA ASP A 115 -8.53 8.05 -5.50
C ASP A 115 -8.60 7.79 -7.02
N ARG A 116 -7.44 7.59 -7.68
CA ARG A 116 -7.37 7.18 -9.09
C ARG A 116 -7.98 5.81 -9.33
N LEU A 117 -7.59 4.80 -8.55
CA LEU A 117 -8.14 3.45 -8.69
C LEU A 117 -9.64 3.43 -8.43
N ASN A 118 -10.12 4.21 -7.47
CA ASN A 118 -11.56 4.34 -7.22
C ASN A 118 -12.30 4.95 -8.41
N TYR A 119 -11.71 5.94 -9.07
CA TYR A 119 -12.25 6.50 -10.30
C TYR A 119 -12.35 5.42 -11.39
N ASP A 120 -11.25 4.70 -11.66
CA ASP A 120 -11.22 3.64 -12.68
C ASP A 120 -12.23 2.53 -12.40
N ILE A 121 -12.34 2.10 -11.15
CA ILE A 121 -13.33 1.11 -10.71
C ILE A 121 -14.75 1.57 -11.04
N ASN A 122 -15.07 2.84 -10.79
CA ASN A 122 -16.41 3.38 -11.07
C ASN A 122 -16.67 3.45 -12.58
N THR A 123 -15.70 3.88 -13.38
CA THR A 123 -15.81 3.90 -14.85
C THR A 123 -15.98 2.51 -15.44
N LEU A 124 -15.23 1.52 -14.93
CA LEU A 124 -15.37 0.12 -15.34
C LEU A 124 -16.73 -0.45 -14.95
N LYS A 125 -17.22 -0.16 -13.74
CA LYS A 125 -18.58 -0.56 -13.29
C LYS A 125 -19.66 -0.03 -14.24
N ASP A 126 -19.57 1.23 -14.65
CA ASP A 126 -20.52 1.83 -15.58
C ASP A 126 -20.48 1.18 -16.96
N SER A 127 -19.28 0.88 -17.45
CA SER A 127 -19.08 0.20 -18.74
C SER A 127 -19.67 -1.21 -18.70
N ILE A 128 -19.43 -1.96 -17.61
CA ILE A 128 -20.02 -3.29 -17.39
C ILE A 128 -21.55 -3.21 -17.35
N LYS A 129 -22.13 -2.21 -16.68
CA LYS A 129 -23.58 -2.01 -16.61
C LYS A 129 -24.17 -1.79 -18.01
N LYS A 130 -23.56 -0.94 -18.83
CA LYS A 130 -23.99 -0.67 -20.21
C LYS A 130 -23.93 -1.93 -21.08
N THR A 131 -22.82 -2.67 -21.01
CA THR A 131 -22.65 -3.93 -21.75
C THR A 131 -23.70 -4.96 -21.34
N ARG A 132 -23.94 -5.12 -20.03
CA ARG A 132 -25.01 -6.01 -19.51
C ARG A 132 -26.38 -5.63 -20.05
N GLU A 133 -26.70 -4.34 -20.12
CA GLU A 133 -27.98 -3.88 -20.66
C GLU A 133 -28.11 -4.15 -22.17
N TYR A 134 -27.03 -3.95 -22.93
CA TYR A 134 -26.99 -4.26 -24.36
C TYR A 134 -27.20 -5.76 -24.62
N VAL A 135 -26.48 -6.62 -23.89
CA VAL A 135 -26.65 -8.08 -23.95
C VAL A 135 -28.10 -8.47 -23.64
N ARG A 136 -28.67 -7.93 -22.56
CA ARG A 136 -30.08 -8.18 -22.20
C ARG A 136 -31.05 -7.81 -23.33
N LYS A 137 -30.83 -6.68 -24.01
CA LYS A 137 -31.66 -6.23 -25.15
C LYS A 137 -31.54 -7.17 -26.35
N THR A 138 -30.32 -7.61 -26.68
CA THR A 138 -30.08 -8.52 -27.82
C THR A 138 -30.65 -9.91 -27.57
N GLU A 139 -30.50 -10.45 -26.37
CA GLU A 139 -31.11 -11.73 -25.95
C GLU A 139 -32.64 -11.70 -26.08
N ASN A 140 -33.29 -10.62 -25.64
CA ASN A 140 -34.74 -10.48 -25.75
C ASN A 140 -35.20 -10.48 -27.22
N ARG A 141 -34.46 -9.81 -28.12
CA ARG A 141 -34.73 -9.82 -29.56
C ARG A 141 -34.56 -11.22 -30.17
N LEU A 142 -33.51 -11.95 -29.77
CA LEU A 142 -33.28 -13.33 -30.22
C LEU A 142 -34.40 -14.25 -29.77
N LYS A 143 -34.83 -14.17 -28.51
CA LYS A 143 -35.96 -14.94 -27.98
C LYS A 143 -37.26 -14.67 -28.76
N PHE A 144 -37.51 -13.42 -29.15
CA PHE A 144 -38.67 -13.07 -29.98
C PHE A 144 -38.59 -13.71 -31.37
N LYS A 145 -37.46 -13.57 -32.07
CA LYS A 145 -37.23 -14.20 -33.39
C LYS A 145 -37.38 -15.71 -33.34
N GLN A 146 -36.82 -16.36 -32.31
CA GLN A 146 -36.95 -17.81 -32.10
C GLN A 146 -38.42 -18.25 -31.93
N ARG A 147 -39.20 -17.54 -31.11
CA ARG A 147 -40.64 -17.81 -30.93
C ARG A 147 -41.43 -17.66 -32.23
N PHE A 148 -41.12 -16.61 -33.02
CA PHE A 148 -41.75 -16.38 -34.31
C PHE A 148 -41.44 -17.52 -35.31
N LEU A 149 -40.17 -17.91 -35.44
CA LEU A 149 -39.75 -19.02 -36.29
C LEU A 149 -40.39 -20.34 -35.88
N HIS A 150 -40.49 -20.61 -34.57
CA HIS A 150 -41.18 -21.79 -34.04
C HIS A 150 -42.66 -21.81 -34.48
N ARG A 151 -43.36 -20.66 -34.38
CA ARG A 151 -44.76 -20.54 -34.79
C ARG A 151 -44.94 -20.75 -36.30
N LEU A 152 -44.06 -20.17 -37.12
CA LEU A 152 -44.09 -20.39 -38.58
C LEU A 152 -43.86 -21.86 -38.95
N ARG A 153 -42.89 -22.52 -38.30
CA ARG A 153 -42.64 -23.96 -38.47
C ARG A 153 -43.88 -24.79 -38.14
N TYR A 154 -44.59 -24.47 -37.07
CA TYR A 154 -45.82 -25.16 -36.68
C TYR A 154 -46.94 -25.00 -37.74
N ILE A 155 -47.09 -23.79 -38.28
CA ILE A 155 -48.09 -23.50 -39.34
C ILE A 155 -47.75 -24.25 -40.64
N CYS A 156 -46.48 -24.26 -41.06
CA CYS A 156 -46.07 -24.98 -42.26
C CYS A 156 -46.30 -26.49 -42.14
N LYS A 157 -46.01 -27.08 -40.98
CA LYS A 157 -46.30 -28.50 -40.71
C LYS A 157 -47.78 -28.84 -40.85
N ARG A 158 -48.70 -27.95 -40.42
CA ARG A 158 -50.15 -28.18 -40.56
C ARG A 158 -50.64 -28.08 -42.01
N LYS A 159 -50.04 -27.21 -42.84
CA LYS A 159 -50.43 -27.07 -44.26
C LYS A 159 -50.03 -28.28 -45.12
N HIS A 160 -49.05 -29.08 -44.69
CA HIS A 160 -48.61 -30.29 -45.40
C HIS A 160 -49.36 -31.58 -45.00
N HIS A 161 -50.25 -31.52 -43.99
CA HIS A 161 -51.07 -32.66 -43.54
C HIS A 161 -52.55 -32.54 -43.95
N ARG A 162 -52.90 -31.59 -44.82
CA ARG A 162 -54.17 -31.50 -45.55
C ARG A 162 -53.88 -31.65 -47.04
#